data_AF-A0A4V6NQI1-F1
#
_entry.id   AF-A0A4V6NQI1-F1
#
_cell.length_a   1.000
_cell.length_b   1.000
_cell.length_c   1.000
_cell.angle_alpha   90.00
_cell.angle_beta   90.00
_cell.angle_gamma   90.00
#
_symmetry.space_group_name_H-M   'P 1'
#
loop_
_entity.id
_entity.type
_entity.pdbx_description
1 polymer ?
#
loop_
_entity_poly.entity_id
_entity_poly.type
_entity_poly.pdbx_seq_one_letter_code
_entity_poly.pdbx_strand_id
1 'polypeptide(L)'
;MKQNAGGIYDVLRGSFLTDESAAKNWRVIFFVVILLLVMIWSSHSADEKVVKIAELNKVKRELRAEYVDTSTILMRMKLESAIRKKVKASGLSPAEDPPQKIKVIIKE
;
A
#
# COMPACT_ATOMS: atom_id res chain seq x y z
N MET A 1 4.97 39.80 -55.20
CA MET A 1 5.74 39.00 -54.21
C MET A 1 4.86 38.80 -52.98
N LYS A 2 4.40 37.57 -52.75
CA LYS A 2 3.38 37.23 -51.74
C LYS A 2 4.12 36.68 -50.51
N GLN A 3 4.40 37.53 -49.53
CA GLN A 3 4.99 37.09 -48.27
C GLN A 3 3.88 36.69 -47.30
N ASN A 4 3.55 35.40 -47.28
CA ASN A 4 2.70 34.79 -46.27
C ASN A 4 3.52 34.57 -44.98
N ALA A 5 3.79 35.64 -44.24
CA ALA A 5 4.40 35.58 -42.90
C ALA A 5 3.40 35.91 -41.79
N GLY A 6 2.10 35.94 -42.09
CA GLY A 6 1.07 36.43 -41.16
C GLY A 6 0.68 35.46 -40.05
N GLY A 7 0.79 34.14 -40.23
CA GLY A 7 0.14 33.18 -39.32
C GLY A 7 0.60 33.24 -37.85
N ILE A 8 1.92 33.24 -37.61
CA ILE A 8 2.47 33.28 -36.23
C ILE A 8 2.40 34.71 -35.67
N TYR A 9 2.68 35.72 -36.49
CA TYR A 9 2.63 37.13 -36.08
C TYR A 9 1.21 37.55 -35.68
N ASP A 10 0.18 37.03 -36.34
CA ASP A 10 -1.20 37.37 -36.06
C ASP A 10 -1.71 36.71 -34.76
N VAL A 11 -1.27 35.46 -34.49
CA VAL A 11 -1.48 34.79 -33.19
C VAL A 11 -0.79 35.55 -32.05
N LEU A 12 0.46 36.00 -32.24
CA LEU A 12 1.21 36.78 -31.25
C LEU A 12 0.61 38.18 -31.02
N ARG A 13 -0.01 38.77 -32.06
CA ARG A 13 -0.73 40.05 -31.95
C ARG A 13 -2.11 39.91 -31.28
N GLY A 14 -2.54 38.68 -31.00
CA GLY A 14 -3.81 38.39 -30.34
C GLY A 14 -5.02 38.50 -31.26
N SER A 15 -4.84 38.43 -32.59
CA SER A 15 -5.96 38.46 -33.54
C SER A 15 -6.97 37.35 -33.25
N PHE A 16 -6.50 36.18 -32.80
CA PHE A 16 -7.33 35.06 -32.32
C PHE A 16 -8.30 35.44 -31.18
N LEU A 17 -7.98 36.45 -30.38
CA LEU A 17 -8.82 36.89 -29.25
C LEU A 17 -9.79 38.01 -29.63
N THR A 18 -9.56 38.73 -30.74
CA THR A 18 -10.29 39.96 -31.10
C THR A 18 -11.03 39.88 -32.43
N ASP A 19 -10.81 38.84 -33.23
CA ASP A 19 -11.46 38.63 -34.52
C ASP A 19 -12.94 38.22 -34.36
N GLU A 20 -13.73 38.20 -35.44
CA GLU A 20 -15.20 37.91 -35.40
C GLU A 20 -15.55 36.58 -34.69
N SER A 21 -14.60 35.64 -34.63
CA SER A 21 -14.73 34.33 -33.96
C SER A 21 -14.25 34.31 -32.49
N ALA A 22 -13.91 35.47 -31.90
CA ALA A 22 -13.36 35.63 -30.54
C ALA A 22 -14.16 34.89 -29.45
N ALA A 23 -15.50 34.88 -29.57
CA ALA A 23 -16.37 34.21 -28.59
C ALA A 23 -16.13 32.68 -28.51
N LYS A 24 -15.79 32.03 -29.63
CA LYS A 24 -15.46 30.59 -29.65
C LYS A 24 -14.08 30.34 -29.03
N ASN A 25 -13.13 31.23 -29.28
CA ASN A 25 -11.75 31.14 -28.82
C ASN A 25 -11.64 31.33 -27.30
N TRP A 26 -12.42 32.24 -26.72
CA TRP A 26 -12.49 32.43 -25.27
C TRP A 26 -12.96 31.17 -24.53
N ARG A 27 -13.92 30.42 -25.11
CA ARG A 27 -14.40 29.16 -24.55
C ARG A 27 -13.31 28.08 -24.52
N VAL A 28 -12.48 28.02 -25.56
CA VAL A 28 -11.35 27.08 -25.63
C VAL A 28 -10.28 27.44 -24.60
N ILE A 29 -9.98 28.72 -24.42
CA ILE A 29 -9.00 29.17 -23.42
C ILE A 29 -9.49 28.83 -22.01
N PHE A 30 -10.74 29.12 -21.70
CA PHE A 30 -11.34 28.76 -20.41
C PHE A 30 -11.28 27.25 -20.15
N PHE A 31 -11.55 26.44 -21.18
CA PHE A 31 -11.43 24.99 -21.10
C PHE A 31 -9.99 24.54 -20.77
N VAL A 32 -8.98 25.10 -21.45
CA VAL A 32 -7.57 24.78 -21.19
C VAL A 32 -7.14 25.23 -19.80
N VAL A 33 -7.56 26.42 -19.35
CA VAL A 33 -7.25 26.92 -18.00
C VAL A 33 -7.86 26.00 -16.93
N ILE A 34 -9.11 25.58 -17.07
CA ILE A 34 -9.73 24.61 -16.16
C ILE A 34 -8.94 23.30 -16.16
N LEU A 35 -8.56 22.79 -17.33
CA LEU A 35 -7.82 21.54 -17.44
C LEU A 35 -6.46 21.64 -16.72
N LEU A 36 -5.76 22.76 -16.87
CA LEU A 36 -4.52 23.03 -16.14
C LEU A 36 -4.74 23.09 -14.62
N LEU A 37 -5.81 23.74 -14.16
CA LEU A 37 -6.14 23.77 -12.73
C LEU A 37 -6.45 22.37 -12.18
N VAL A 38 -7.21 21.56 -12.92
CA VAL A 38 -7.50 20.15 -12.55
C VAL A 38 -6.22 19.32 -12.49
N MET A 39 -5.29 19.54 -13.43
CA MET A 39 -3.99 18.84 -13.44
C MET A 39 -3.17 19.17 -12.19
N ILE A 40 -3.04 20.46 -11.85
CA ILE A 40 -2.31 20.90 -10.64
C ILE A 40 -2.95 20.32 -9.38
N TRP A 41 -4.28 20.39 -9.27
CA TRP A 41 -5.00 19.87 -8.11
C TRP A 41 -4.86 18.35 -7.96
N SER A 42 -4.96 17.61 -9.07
CA SER A 42 -4.79 16.16 -9.09
C SER A 42 -3.38 15.74 -8.68
N SER A 43 -2.35 16.40 -9.21
CA SER A 43 -0.96 16.12 -8.86
C SER A 43 -0.68 16.32 -7.37
N HIS A 44 -1.16 17.43 -6.79
CA HIS A 44 -0.93 17.68 -5.37
C HIS A 44 -1.61 16.64 -4.46
N SER A 45 -2.81 16.18 -4.82
CA SER A 45 -3.50 15.11 -4.10
C SER A 45 -2.79 13.75 -4.24
N ALA A 46 -2.16 13.49 -5.39
CA ALA A 46 -1.39 12.28 -5.60
C ALA A 46 -0.14 12.25 -4.69
N ASP A 47 0.57 13.38 -4.58
CA ASP A 47 1.78 13.49 -3.76
C ASP A 47 1.50 13.25 -2.27
N GLU A 48 0.42 13.84 -1.73
CA GLU A 48 0.01 13.63 -0.34
C GLU A 48 -0.29 12.14 -0.06
N LYS A 49 -0.97 11.48 -0.99
CA LYS A 49 -1.30 10.05 -0.87
C LYS A 49 -0.05 9.18 -0.89
N VAL A 50 0.96 9.52 -1.69
CA VAL A 50 2.23 8.77 -1.75
C VAL A 50 2.95 8.81 -0.40
N VAL A 51 3.02 9.99 0.24
CA VAL A 51 3.62 10.11 1.58
C VAL A 51 2.86 9.26 2.60
N LYS A 52 1.52 9.33 2.58
CA LYS A 52 0.68 8.51 3.46
C LYS A 52 0.85 7.01 3.23
N ILE A 53 0.99 6.58 1.97
CA ILE A 53 1.25 5.18 1.62
C ILE A 53 2.62 4.73 2.17
N ALA A 54 3.65 5.58 2.10
CA ALA A 54 4.96 5.27 2.66
C ALA A 54 4.90 5.06 4.18
N GLU A 55 4.18 5.92 4.90
CA GLU A 55 3.96 5.79 6.34
C GLU A 55 3.18 4.51 6.68
N LEU A 56 2.07 4.23 6.00
CA LEU A 56 1.29 3.01 6.21
C LEU A 56 2.09 1.74 5.90
N ASN A 57 2.94 1.75 4.87
CA ASN A 57 3.82 0.62 4.56
C ASN A 57 4.88 0.39 5.64
N LYS A 58 5.39 1.45 6.27
CA LYS A 58 6.30 1.34 7.40
C LYS A 58 5.62 0.61 8.57
N VAL A 59 4.42 1.07 8.97
CA VAL A 59 3.64 0.45 10.05
C VAL A 59 3.30 -1.01 9.73
N LYS A 60 2.88 -1.31 8.50
CA LYS A 60 2.61 -2.68 8.05
C LYS A 60 3.83 -3.59 8.20
N ARG A 61 5.02 -3.08 7.87
CA ARG A 61 6.28 -3.84 7.99
C ARG A 61 6.64 -4.09 9.45
N GLU A 62 6.46 -3.10 10.32
CA GLU A 62 6.70 -3.21 11.77
C GLU A 62 5.79 -4.27 12.40
N LEU A 63 4.47 -4.20 12.17
CA LEU A 63 3.53 -5.22 12.66
C LEU A 63 3.86 -6.63 12.15
N ARG A 64 4.28 -6.74 10.88
CA ARG A 64 4.65 -8.04 10.31
C ARG A 64 5.91 -8.60 10.96
N ALA A 65 6.88 -7.76 11.30
CA ALA A 65 8.07 -8.19 12.03
C ALA A 65 7.69 -8.70 13.42
N GLU A 66 6.87 -7.94 14.15
CA GLU A 66 6.37 -8.32 15.49
C GLU A 66 5.59 -9.64 15.47
N TYR A 67 4.74 -9.85 14.46
CA TYR A 67 4.01 -11.10 14.28
C TYR A 67 4.93 -12.30 14.06
N VAL A 68 5.96 -12.15 13.21
CA VAL A 68 6.92 -13.23 12.93
C VAL A 68 7.76 -13.55 14.16
N ASP A 69 8.21 -12.54 14.89
CA ASP A 69 8.96 -12.72 16.14
C ASP A 69 8.11 -13.46 17.18
N THR A 70 6.88 -13.01 17.38
CA THR A 70 5.94 -13.64 18.33
C THR A 70 5.64 -15.09 17.94
N SER A 71 5.38 -15.35 16.66
CA SER A 71 5.14 -16.70 16.14
C SER A 71 6.36 -17.62 16.35
N THR A 72 7.56 -17.08 16.15
CA THR A 72 8.83 -17.80 16.37
C THR A 72 9.03 -18.13 17.85
N ILE A 73 8.72 -17.19 18.75
CA ILE A 73 8.77 -17.40 20.20
C ILE A 73 7.80 -18.51 20.62
N LEU A 74 6.54 -18.45 20.15
CA LEU A 74 5.53 -19.48 20.42
C LEU A 74 5.97 -20.86 19.91
N MET A 75 6.52 -20.92 18.70
CA MET A 75 7.05 -22.17 18.14
C MET A 75 8.16 -22.74 19.02
N ARG A 76 9.12 -21.91 19.44
CA ARG A 76 10.21 -22.32 20.35
C ARG A 76 9.68 -22.82 21.69
N MET A 77 8.63 -22.21 22.24
CA MET A 77 8.00 -22.67 23.48
C MET A 77 7.27 -24.01 23.32
N LYS A 78 6.72 -24.30 22.14
CA LYS A 78 6.03 -25.56 21.84
C LYS A 78 6.98 -26.76 21.65
N LEU A 79 8.27 -26.53 21.44
CA LEU A 79 9.23 -27.61 21.24
C LEU A 79 9.29 -28.53 22.46
N GLU A 80 9.29 -29.85 22.22
CA GLU A 80 9.39 -30.85 23.27
C GLU A 80 10.65 -30.64 24.13
N SER A 81 11.77 -30.26 23.51
CA SER A 81 13.01 -29.94 24.23
C SER A 81 12.86 -28.76 25.19
N ALA A 82 12.12 -27.71 24.78
CA ALA A 82 11.83 -26.56 25.62
C ALA A 82 10.90 -26.92 26.78
N ILE A 83 9.85 -27.72 26.51
CA ILE A 83 8.93 -28.24 27.52
C ILE A 83 9.69 -29.11 28.51
N ARG A 84 10.48 -30.09 28.04
CA ARG A 84 11.30 -31.00 28.84
C ARG A 84 12.28 -30.24 29.73
N LYS A 85 12.92 -29.19 29.22
CA LYS A 85 13.81 -28.33 30.02
C LYS A 85 13.05 -27.59 31.12
N LYS A 86 11.83 -27.11 30.85
CA LYS A 86 11.01 -26.36 31.82
C LYS A 86 10.43 -27.27 32.91
N VAL A 87 9.94 -28.45 32.55
CA VAL A 87 9.30 -29.41 33.49
C VAL A 87 10.31 -30.22 34.31
N LYS A 88 11.58 -30.30 33.86
CA LYS A 88 12.66 -30.96 34.62
C LYS A 88 12.88 -30.33 36.00
N ALA A 89 12.72 -29.02 36.13
CA ALA A 89 12.81 -28.33 37.42
C ALA A 89 11.68 -28.72 38.39
N SER A 90 10.53 -29.15 37.85
CA SER A 90 9.37 -29.64 38.61
C SER A 90 9.44 -31.15 38.90
N GLY A 91 10.55 -31.83 38.58
CA GLY A 91 10.74 -33.26 38.83
C GLY A 91 10.06 -34.19 37.82
N LEU A 92 9.51 -33.66 36.73
CA LEU A 92 8.83 -34.45 35.70
C LEU A 92 9.86 -34.96 34.66
N SER A 93 9.81 -36.26 34.39
CA SER A 93 10.60 -36.94 33.35
C SER A 93 9.68 -37.56 32.29
N PRO A 94 10.15 -37.74 31.04
CA PRO A 94 9.38 -38.51 30.07
C PRO A 94 9.17 -39.95 30.56
N ALA A 95 8.06 -40.54 30.17
CA ALA A 95 7.83 -41.96 30.38
C ALA A 95 8.80 -42.77 29.51
N GLU A 96 9.55 -43.68 30.11
CA GLU A 96 10.40 -44.63 29.38
C GLU A 96 9.58 -45.78 28.80
N ASP A 97 8.52 -46.17 29.51
CA ASP A 97 7.59 -47.22 29.08
C ASP A 97 6.34 -46.66 28.37
N PRO A 98 5.89 -47.30 27.28
CA PRO A 98 4.68 -46.89 26.58
C PRO A 98 3.41 -47.13 27.42
N PRO A 99 2.38 -46.27 27.29
CA PRO A 99 1.15 -46.42 28.04
C PRO A 99 0.37 -47.67 27.61
N GLN A 100 -0.09 -48.45 28.59
CA GLN A 100 -0.91 -49.63 28.32
C GLN A 100 -2.37 -49.24 28.06
N LYS A 101 -2.94 -49.71 26.95
CA LYS A 101 -4.35 -49.50 26.62
C LYS A 101 -5.21 -50.53 27.34
N ILE A 102 -5.91 -50.12 28.40
CA ILE A 102 -6.90 -50.96 29.07
C ILE A 102 -8.17 -50.98 28.19
N LYS A 103 -8.47 -52.13 27.57
CA LYS A 103 -9.77 -52.38 26.94
C LYS A 103 -10.61 -53.22 27.90
N VAL A 104 -11.72 -52.65 28.38
CA VAL A 104 -12.69 -53.39 29.18
C VAL A 104 -13.50 -54.27 28.22
N ILE A 105 -13.35 -55.58 28.34
CA ILE A 105 -14.17 -56.55 27.62
C ILE A 105 -15.24 -57.01 28.61
N ILE A 106 -16.47 -56.57 28.41
CA ILE A 106 -17.63 -57.06 29.17
C ILE A 106 -18.02 -58.38 28.50
N LYS A 107 -17.88 -59.50 29.23
CA LYS A 107 -18.46 -60.78 28.80
C LYS A 107 -19.91 -60.81 29.26
N GLU A 108 -20.81 -61.02 28.30
CA GLU A 108 -22.20 -61.43 28.56
C GLU A 108 -22.25 -62.83 29.19
#